data_AF-A0A317PVQ9-F1
#
_entry.id   AF-A0A317PVQ9-F1
#
_cell.length_a   1.000
_cell.length_b   1.000
_cell.length_c   1.000
_cell.angle_alpha   90.00
_cell.angle_beta   90.00
_cell.angle_gamma   90.00
#
_symmetry.space_group_name_H-M   'P 1'
#
loop_
_entity.id
_entity.type
_entity.pdbx_description
1 polymer ?
#
loop_
_entity_poly.entity_id
_entity_poly.type
_entity_poly.pdbx_seq_one_letter_code
_entity_poly.pdbx_strand_id
1 'polypeptide(L)'
;MRTWFDKLTGKNKPPRFTKSWAPEREAIYHWMGTWQRSLHREEMALPDEPPAEDESLRWAPGALDGTLAWHTGQPDDVRQKVGLVIHALQAVLAVPSDEVAVQSLYRLLNEGYPLSYIDALLQEIANTRTISAERLRWLAEWLATQAPDRNVVKVAMALLMFFPGERSVSILTTLGAHDEFTLYAVVALRAMVSQEEYAQVWFTLAQQAEGWGRIHLIERLPTPLPDEVRHWLLRAGYNNTVMNEYTAWHCASGGDLPQALQEEQDEALLLGAAGIIQALIAGGPARDMRNYDDNDLLCTRWLQRIHTLPPANLHYYLCASAIANWAAHQAEEDTDNAPRWLDLRHLAVDVLANPGWADCISEEFEQPDWSRFYLAVQASQCRGEDPWPKVYERQSRFPDESHWYTLLQTHARERASMVQALAEQQLNLAQIASGPSLEAGIGTGWHDHHVLDGILYGLQRFPGVGWSLVDAGLYSPLIHNRSVALQVLEAWSLPEDTRWRLEHLLRVEPDDELRLRISEQLATLSTA
;
A
#
# COMPACT_ATOMS: atom_id res chain seq x y z
N MET A 1 -56.60 -26.84 14.89
CA MET A 1 -56.63 -25.72 13.90
C MET A 1 -55.46 -24.76 14.04
N ARG A 2 -54.99 -24.38 15.25
CA ARG A 2 -53.77 -23.56 15.44
C ARG A 2 -52.50 -24.18 14.83
N THR A 3 -52.29 -25.49 15.00
CA THR A 3 -51.14 -26.25 14.46
C THR A 3 -51.10 -26.41 12.94
N TRP A 4 -52.22 -26.17 12.24
CA TRP A 4 -52.28 -26.18 10.78
C TRP A 4 -52.03 -24.79 10.20
N PHE A 5 -52.50 -23.74 10.89
CA PHE A 5 -52.18 -22.36 10.55
C PHE A 5 -50.70 -22.02 10.76
N ASP A 6 -50.04 -22.54 11.81
CA ASP A 6 -48.59 -22.37 12.02
C ASP A 6 -47.73 -23.03 10.92
N LYS A 7 -48.28 -24.03 10.20
CA LYS A 7 -47.65 -24.64 9.03
C LYS A 7 -47.87 -23.84 7.73
N LEU A 8 -48.95 -23.05 7.65
CA LEU A 8 -49.26 -22.17 6.53
C LEU A 8 -48.64 -20.78 6.68
N THR A 9 -48.42 -20.33 7.91
CA THR A 9 -47.70 -19.09 8.25
C THR A 9 -46.25 -19.34 8.65
N GLY A 10 -45.74 -20.56 8.37
CA GLY A 10 -44.41 -21.02 8.74
C GLY A 10 -43.35 -20.01 8.32
N LYS A 11 -43.05 -19.08 9.23
CA LYS A 11 -41.84 -18.28 9.20
C LYS A 11 -40.73 -19.30 9.39
N ASN A 12 -40.22 -19.82 8.28
CA ASN A 12 -39.06 -20.70 8.23
C ASN A 12 -37.96 -20.02 9.06
N LYS A 13 -37.71 -20.54 10.26
CA LYS A 13 -36.64 -20.03 11.11
C LYS A 13 -35.31 -20.52 10.51
N PRO A 14 -34.27 -19.67 10.48
CA PRO A 14 -32.97 -20.11 10.03
C PRO A 14 -32.51 -21.32 10.87
N PRO A 15 -31.93 -22.35 10.25
CA PRO A 15 -31.42 -23.51 10.96
C PRO A 15 -30.27 -23.09 11.88
N ARG A 16 -30.08 -23.85 12.96
CA ARG A 16 -28.91 -23.68 13.82
C ARG A 16 -27.73 -24.43 13.20
N PHE A 17 -26.78 -23.69 12.66
CA PHE A 17 -25.49 -24.24 12.22
C PHE A 17 -24.58 -24.47 13.43
N THR A 18 -23.81 -25.56 13.40
CA THR A 18 -22.76 -25.81 14.42
C THR A 18 -21.53 -24.97 14.09
N LYS A 19 -20.88 -24.37 15.11
CA LYS A 19 -19.62 -23.62 14.92
C LYS A 19 -18.46 -24.59 14.75
N SER A 20 -17.58 -24.32 13.79
CA SER A 20 -16.34 -25.11 13.55
C SER A 20 -15.09 -24.49 14.18
N TRP A 21 -15.26 -23.42 14.97
CA TRP A 21 -14.18 -22.63 15.56
C TRP A 21 -14.41 -22.43 17.05
N ALA A 22 -13.34 -22.07 17.76
CA ALA A 22 -13.37 -21.90 19.20
C ALA A 22 -14.29 -20.72 19.61
N PRO A 23 -15.07 -20.84 20.71
CA PRO A 23 -16.06 -19.83 21.12
C PRO A 23 -15.52 -18.42 21.34
N GLU A 24 -14.24 -18.31 21.72
CA GLU A 24 -13.52 -17.08 22.01
C GLU A 24 -13.09 -16.30 20.76
N ARG A 25 -13.07 -16.94 19.58
CA ARG A 25 -12.70 -16.26 18.34
C ARG A 25 -13.83 -15.33 17.91
N GLU A 26 -13.51 -14.04 17.86
CA GLU A 26 -14.44 -13.00 17.43
C GLU A 26 -14.76 -13.13 15.93
N ALA A 27 -16.04 -12.97 15.57
CA ALA A 27 -16.41 -12.94 14.16
C ALA A 27 -16.00 -11.60 13.55
N ILE A 28 -15.38 -11.64 12.36
CA ILE A 28 -14.93 -10.44 11.65
C ILE A 28 -16.07 -9.42 11.48
N TYR A 29 -17.28 -9.88 11.16
CA TYR A 29 -18.44 -8.99 11.02
C TYR A 29 -18.78 -8.20 12.30
N HIS A 30 -18.66 -8.81 13.48
CA HIS A 30 -18.93 -8.13 14.75
C HIS A 30 -17.78 -7.17 15.09
N TRP A 31 -16.55 -7.60 14.85
CA TRP A 31 -15.35 -6.78 14.98
C TRP A 31 -15.41 -5.53 14.07
N MET A 32 -15.93 -5.65 12.84
CA MET A 32 -16.16 -4.51 11.95
C MET A 32 -17.05 -3.44 12.59
N GLY A 33 -18.02 -3.85 13.41
CA GLY A 33 -18.87 -2.91 14.13
C GLY A 33 -18.12 -2.08 15.18
N THR A 34 -17.02 -2.58 15.76
CA THR A 34 -16.12 -1.78 16.61
C THR A 34 -15.14 -0.96 15.79
N TRP A 35 -14.57 -1.56 14.74
CA TRP A 35 -13.63 -0.91 13.84
C TRP A 35 -14.20 0.36 13.20
N GLN A 36 -15.44 0.31 12.69
CA GLN A 36 -16.11 1.47 12.10
C GLN A 36 -16.32 2.64 13.09
N ARG A 37 -16.31 2.38 14.39
CA ARG A 37 -16.44 3.41 15.44
C ARG A 37 -15.09 3.93 15.95
N SER A 38 -13.98 3.30 15.57
CA SER A 38 -12.64 3.70 15.98
C SER A 38 -12.16 4.93 15.20
N LEU A 39 -11.36 5.77 15.87
CA LEU A 39 -10.64 6.90 15.26
C LEU A 39 -9.30 6.46 14.63
N HIS A 40 -8.77 5.31 15.03
CA HIS A 40 -7.48 4.76 14.58
C HIS A 40 -7.70 3.45 13.82
N ARG A 41 -8.42 3.52 12.70
CA ARG A 41 -8.80 2.33 11.93
C ARG A 41 -7.61 1.62 11.29
N GLU A 42 -6.59 2.39 10.91
CA GLU A 42 -5.36 1.93 10.26
C GLU A 42 -4.51 1.02 11.16
N GLU A 43 -4.65 1.14 12.48
CA GLU A 43 -3.86 0.38 13.48
C GLU A 43 -4.52 -0.93 13.92
N MET A 44 -5.76 -1.18 13.48
CA MET A 44 -6.54 -2.33 13.94
C MET A 44 -6.38 -3.54 13.00
N ALA A 45 -5.54 -4.49 13.40
CA ALA A 45 -5.43 -5.79 12.74
C ALA A 45 -6.73 -6.60 12.81
N LEU A 46 -7.01 -7.39 11.76
CA LEU A 46 -8.15 -8.31 11.76
C LEU A 46 -8.02 -9.37 12.88
N PRO A 47 -9.14 -9.87 13.42
CA PRO A 47 -9.13 -10.79 14.56
C PRO A 47 -8.57 -12.19 14.24
N ASP A 48 -8.36 -12.53 12.96
CA ASP A 48 -7.66 -13.74 12.52
C ASP A 48 -6.17 -13.53 12.24
N GLU A 49 -5.65 -12.32 12.43
CA GLU A 49 -4.21 -12.07 12.30
C GLU A 49 -3.44 -12.60 13.49
N PRO A 50 -2.25 -13.17 13.25
CA PRO A 50 -1.36 -13.50 14.33
C PRO A 50 -0.97 -12.23 15.13
N PRO A 51 -0.71 -12.34 16.45
CA PRO A 51 -0.32 -11.21 17.29
C PRO A 51 0.86 -10.47 16.68
N ALA A 52 0.94 -9.13 16.82
CA ALA A 52 2.00 -8.29 16.25
C ALA A 52 3.44 -8.73 16.59
N GLU A 53 3.61 -9.45 17.70
CA GLU A 53 4.88 -10.04 18.17
C GLU A 53 5.35 -11.26 17.35
N ASP A 54 4.48 -11.81 16.50
CA ASP A 54 4.83 -12.84 15.54
C ASP A 54 5.58 -12.19 14.36
N GLU A 55 6.89 -12.49 14.26
CA GLU A 55 7.84 -12.01 13.25
C GLU A 55 7.56 -12.53 11.82
N SER A 56 6.35 -13.03 11.55
CA SER A 56 5.94 -13.43 10.21
C SER A 56 5.61 -12.23 9.31
N LEU A 57 6.03 -12.33 8.05
CA LEU A 57 5.78 -11.33 7.02
C LEU A 57 4.28 -11.22 6.74
N ARG A 58 3.72 -10.01 6.83
CA ARG A 58 2.27 -9.75 6.67
C ARG A 58 1.97 -9.03 5.36
N TRP A 59 0.89 -9.43 4.73
CA TRP A 59 0.32 -8.70 3.61
C TRP A 59 -0.52 -7.53 4.15
N ALA A 60 -0.41 -6.36 3.53
CA ALA A 60 -1.37 -5.29 3.77
C ALA A 60 -2.79 -5.77 3.40
N PRO A 61 -3.85 -5.26 4.05
CA PRO A 61 -5.23 -5.62 3.73
C PRO A 61 -5.53 -5.55 2.23
N GLY A 62 -6.04 -6.64 1.67
CA GLY A 62 -6.36 -6.77 0.25
C GLY A 62 -5.17 -6.95 -0.69
N ALA A 63 -3.92 -6.80 -0.22
CA ALA A 63 -2.73 -6.81 -1.07
C ALA A 63 -2.47 -8.15 -1.75
N LEU A 64 -2.76 -9.24 -1.06
CA LEU A 64 -2.60 -10.59 -1.58
C LEU A 64 -3.57 -10.84 -2.75
N ASP A 65 -4.85 -10.48 -2.59
CA ASP A 65 -5.85 -10.60 -3.67
C ASP A 65 -5.51 -9.65 -4.82
N GLY A 66 -5.12 -8.41 -4.49
CA GLY A 66 -4.70 -7.41 -5.45
C GLY A 66 -3.54 -7.88 -6.31
N THR A 67 -2.48 -8.43 -5.71
CA THR A 67 -1.28 -8.90 -6.41
C THR A 67 -1.55 -10.18 -7.22
N LEU A 68 -2.30 -11.14 -6.65
CA LEU A 68 -2.60 -12.41 -7.31
C LEU A 68 -3.55 -12.26 -8.51
N ALA A 69 -4.47 -11.28 -8.47
CA ALA A 69 -5.33 -10.96 -9.60
C ALA A 69 -4.54 -10.61 -10.87
N TRP A 70 -3.32 -10.08 -10.74
CA TRP A 70 -2.48 -9.65 -11.85
C TRP A 70 -1.40 -10.66 -12.26
N HIS A 71 -0.97 -11.56 -11.36
CA HIS A 71 0.29 -12.30 -11.54
C HIS A 71 0.19 -13.83 -11.51
N THR A 72 -0.98 -14.43 -11.26
CA THR A 72 -1.11 -15.90 -11.24
C THR A 72 -2.18 -16.44 -12.18
N GLY A 73 -1.79 -17.36 -13.06
CA GLY A 73 -2.74 -18.18 -13.84
C GLY A 73 -3.54 -19.12 -12.94
N GLN A 74 -4.68 -19.61 -13.42
CA GLN A 74 -5.54 -20.53 -12.65
C GLN A 74 -4.76 -21.80 -12.26
N PRO A 75 -4.76 -22.22 -10.98
CA PRO A 75 -4.08 -23.45 -10.58
C PRO A 75 -4.71 -24.67 -11.25
N ASP A 76 -3.89 -25.68 -11.57
CA ASP A 76 -4.32 -26.90 -12.28
C ASP A 76 -5.44 -27.70 -11.57
N ASP A 77 -5.68 -27.45 -10.28
CA ASP A 77 -6.58 -28.23 -9.42
C ASP A 77 -7.93 -27.54 -9.05
N VAL A 78 -8.27 -26.40 -9.69
CA VAL A 78 -9.50 -25.65 -9.36
C VAL A 78 -10.76 -26.52 -9.42
N ARG A 79 -10.87 -27.38 -10.44
CA ARG A 79 -12.06 -28.24 -10.62
C ARG A 79 -12.25 -29.22 -9.46
N GLN A 80 -11.18 -29.85 -8.99
CA GLN A 80 -11.25 -30.79 -7.87
C GLN A 80 -11.68 -30.06 -6.60
N LYS A 81 -11.07 -28.89 -6.34
CA LYS A 81 -11.41 -28.07 -5.19
C LYS A 81 -12.88 -27.66 -5.21
N VAL A 82 -13.39 -27.15 -6.34
CA VAL A 82 -14.81 -26.80 -6.47
C VAL A 82 -15.70 -28.03 -6.23
N GLY A 83 -15.36 -29.20 -6.77
CA GLY A 83 -16.11 -30.43 -6.53
C GLY A 83 -16.18 -30.83 -5.05
N LEU A 84 -15.06 -30.72 -4.33
CA LEU A 84 -15.01 -30.98 -2.88
C LEU A 84 -15.87 -29.98 -2.09
N VAL A 85 -15.79 -28.69 -2.44
CA VAL A 85 -16.59 -27.63 -1.80
C VAL A 85 -18.09 -27.85 -2.04
N ILE A 86 -18.51 -28.17 -3.27
CA ILE A 86 -19.91 -28.45 -3.59
C ILE A 86 -20.44 -29.65 -2.81
N HIS A 87 -19.65 -30.72 -2.71
CA HIS A 87 -20.05 -31.91 -1.95
C HIS A 87 -20.22 -31.59 -0.46
N ALA A 88 -19.25 -30.89 0.14
CA ALA A 88 -19.33 -30.48 1.54
C ALA A 88 -20.49 -29.50 1.78
N LEU A 89 -20.73 -28.58 0.86
CA LEU A 89 -21.86 -27.65 0.88
C LEU A 89 -23.19 -28.40 0.90
N GLN A 90 -23.40 -29.37 0.01
CA GLN A 90 -24.62 -30.18 -0.03
C GLN A 90 -24.84 -30.95 1.28
N ALA A 91 -23.78 -31.49 1.89
CA ALA A 91 -23.86 -32.18 3.17
C ALA A 91 -24.33 -31.25 4.30
N VAL A 92 -23.73 -30.05 4.41
CA VAL A 92 -24.14 -29.03 5.39
C VAL A 92 -25.57 -28.57 5.15
N LEU A 93 -25.96 -28.34 3.90
CA LEU A 93 -27.33 -27.92 3.57
C LEU A 93 -28.35 -29.03 3.86
N ALA A 94 -27.96 -30.31 3.80
CA ALA A 94 -28.83 -31.43 4.17
C ALA A 94 -29.02 -31.52 5.69
N VAL A 95 -27.93 -31.42 6.46
CA VAL A 95 -27.93 -31.53 7.94
C VAL A 95 -27.07 -30.41 8.56
N PRO A 96 -27.64 -29.20 8.80
CA PRO A 96 -26.89 -28.05 9.30
C PRO A 96 -26.22 -28.22 10.67
N SER A 97 -26.69 -29.18 11.47
CA SER A 97 -26.15 -29.50 12.79
C SER A 97 -25.05 -30.57 12.78
N ASP A 98 -24.69 -31.12 11.61
CA ASP A 98 -23.63 -32.11 11.48
C ASP A 98 -22.26 -31.42 11.60
N GLU A 99 -21.60 -31.63 12.74
CA GLU A 99 -20.32 -31.00 13.07
C GLU A 99 -19.22 -31.37 12.08
N VAL A 100 -19.18 -32.61 11.61
CA VAL A 100 -18.15 -33.12 10.69
C VAL A 100 -18.34 -32.50 9.30
N ALA A 101 -19.58 -32.39 8.84
CA ALA A 101 -19.89 -31.73 7.57
C ALA A 101 -19.54 -30.24 7.62
N VAL A 102 -19.91 -29.54 8.69
CA VAL A 102 -19.64 -28.10 8.84
C VAL A 102 -18.14 -27.85 9.00
N GLN A 103 -17.40 -28.67 9.76
CA GLN A 103 -15.94 -28.56 9.87
C GLN A 103 -15.24 -28.84 8.53
N SER A 104 -15.73 -29.81 7.76
CA SER A 104 -15.17 -30.15 6.45
C SER A 104 -15.36 -29.02 5.44
N LEU A 105 -16.56 -28.44 5.36
CA LEU A 105 -16.81 -27.27 4.52
C LEU A 105 -15.93 -26.10 4.97
N TYR A 106 -15.91 -25.80 6.27
CA TYR A 106 -15.16 -24.66 6.80
C TYR A 106 -13.67 -24.72 6.44
N ARG A 107 -13.05 -25.90 6.63
CA ARG A 107 -11.65 -26.13 6.27
C ARG A 107 -11.39 -25.94 4.78
N LEU A 108 -12.24 -26.49 3.91
CA LEU A 108 -12.10 -26.35 2.46
C LEU A 108 -12.22 -24.89 1.99
N LEU A 109 -13.07 -24.10 2.66
CA LEU A 109 -13.24 -22.67 2.39
C LEU A 109 -12.08 -21.83 2.93
N ASN A 110 -11.43 -22.25 4.02
CA ASN A 110 -10.33 -21.52 4.63
C ASN A 110 -8.98 -21.83 3.98
N GLU A 111 -8.80 -23.05 3.47
CA GLU A 111 -7.59 -23.47 2.77
C GLU A 111 -7.43 -22.71 1.44
N GLY A 112 -6.22 -22.26 1.12
CA GLY A 112 -5.89 -21.59 -0.15
C GLY A 112 -6.49 -20.18 -0.32
N TYR A 113 -6.51 -19.69 -1.55
CA TYR A 113 -6.93 -18.32 -1.86
C TYR A 113 -8.33 -18.32 -2.51
N PRO A 114 -9.35 -17.70 -1.89
CA PRO A 114 -10.71 -17.69 -2.45
C PRO A 114 -10.76 -17.25 -3.91
N LEU A 115 -10.02 -16.18 -4.26
CA LEU A 115 -9.97 -15.62 -5.61
C LEU A 115 -9.58 -16.65 -6.69
N SER A 116 -8.83 -17.71 -6.34
CA SER A 116 -8.38 -18.71 -7.31
C SER A 116 -9.48 -19.68 -7.77
N TYR A 117 -10.61 -19.78 -7.05
CA TYR A 117 -11.68 -20.75 -7.35
C TYR A 117 -13.10 -20.20 -7.25
N ILE A 118 -13.29 -18.98 -6.76
CA ILE A 118 -14.62 -18.43 -6.43
C ILE A 118 -15.53 -18.33 -7.65
N ASP A 119 -15.03 -17.88 -8.80
CA ASP A 119 -15.83 -17.75 -10.02
C ASP A 119 -16.32 -19.13 -10.51
N ALA A 120 -15.43 -20.13 -10.51
CA ALA A 120 -15.77 -21.50 -10.86
C ALA A 120 -16.77 -22.11 -9.87
N LEU A 121 -16.63 -21.81 -8.57
CA LEU A 121 -17.58 -22.23 -7.54
C LEU A 121 -18.96 -21.60 -7.73
N LEU A 122 -19.04 -20.29 -7.97
CA LEU A 122 -20.31 -19.60 -8.23
C LEU A 122 -21.00 -20.18 -9.47
N GLN A 123 -20.24 -20.42 -10.55
CA GLN A 123 -20.76 -21.05 -11.76
C GLN A 123 -21.31 -22.46 -11.49
N GLU A 124 -20.60 -23.28 -10.73
CA GLU A 124 -21.03 -24.64 -10.40
C GLU A 124 -22.27 -24.66 -9.50
N ILE A 125 -22.35 -23.74 -8.52
CA ILE A 125 -23.54 -23.57 -7.67
C ILE A 125 -24.75 -23.19 -8.53
N ALA A 126 -24.59 -22.25 -9.46
CA ALA A 126 -25.68 -21.82 -10.35
C ALA A 126 -26.24 -22.97 -11.21
N ASN A 127 -25.38 -23.94 -11.56
CA ASN A 127 -25.75 -25.12 -12.36
C ASN A 127 -26.29 -26.29 -11.52
N THR A 128 -26.06 -26.30 -10.21
CA THR A 128 -26.40 -27.41 -9.31
C THR A 128 -27.83 -27.31 -8.79
N ARG A 129 -28.77 -28.01 -9.45
CA ARG A 129 -30.21 -27.98 -9.11
C ARG A 129 -30.57 -28.54 -7.73
N THR A 130 -29.70 -29.32 -7.10
CA THR A 130 -29.94 -29.95 -5.79
C THR A 130 -29.72 -29.00 -4.62
N ILE A 131 -29.13 -27.82 -4.84
CA ILE A 131 -28.87 -26.84 -3.80
C ILE A 131 -30.13 -26.00 -3.55
N SER A 132 -30.61 -26.01 -2.31
CA SER A 132 -31.72 -25.15 -1.89
C SER A 132 -31.25 -23.70 -1.74
N ALA A 133 -31.80 -22.80 -2.55
CA ALA A 133 -31.51 -21.37 -2.50
C ALA A 133 -31.74 -20.77 -1.10
N GLU A 134 -32.85 -21.12 -0.44
CA GLU A 134 -33.16 -20.63 0.91
C GLU A 134 -32.11 -21.08 1.95
N ARG A 135 -31.72 -22.36 1.92
CA ARG A 135 -30.71 -22.88 2.87
C ARG A 135 -29.33 -22.32 2.57
N LEU A 136 -28.98 -22.17 1.30
CA LEU A 136 -27.72 -21.55 0.88
C LEU A 136 -27.64 -20.10 1.36
N ARG A 137 -28.73 -19.33 1.25
CA ARG A 137 -28.80 -17.96 1.80
C ARG A 137 -28.51 -17.93 3.29
N TRP A 138 -29.17 -18.80 4.08
CA TRP A 138 -28.92 -18.84 5.53
C TRP A 138 -27.48 -19.22 5.88
N LEU A 139 -26.89 -20.14 5.13
CA LEU A 139 -25.49 -20.51 5.33
C LEU A 139 -24.55 -19.35 4.98
N ALA A 140 -24.77 -18.68 3.84
CA ALA A 140 -23.97 -17.54 3.42
C ALA A 140 -24.05 -16.38 4.43
N GLU A 141 -25.26 -16.03 4.88
CA GLU A 141 -25.45 -15.01 5.92
C GLU A 141 -24.80 -15.42 7.25
N TRP A 142 -24.87 -16.71 7.63
CA TRP A 142 -24.25 -17.20 8.85
C TRP A 142 -22.72 -17.16 8.77
N LEU A 143 -22.12 -17.66 7.70
CA LEU A 143 -20.68 -17.61 7.50
C LEU A 143 -20.17 -16.17 7.47
N ALA A 144 -20.82 -15.29 6.70
CA ALA A 144 -20.42 -13.89 6.58
C ALA A 144 -20.50 -13.12 7.92
N THR A 145 -21.42 -13.51 8.82
CA THR A 145 -21.64 -12.77 10.09
C THR A 145 -21.06 -13.45 11.32
N GLN A 146 -20.62 -14.70 11.23
CA GLN A 146 -20.16 -15.48 12.39
C GLN A 146 -18.74 -16.03 12.24
N ALA A 147 -18.22 -16.17 11.02
CA ALA A 147 -16.89 -16.73 10.83
C ALA A 147 -15.80 -15.74 11.31
N PRO A 148 -14.78 -16.25 12.04
CA PRO A 148 -13.61 -15.47 12.40
C PRO A 148 -12.56 -15.39 11.29
N ASP A 149 -12.56 -16.31 10.32
CA ASP A 149 -11.51 -16.41 9.29
C ASP A 149 -11.87 -15.69 7.98
N ARG A 150 -10.98 -14.81 7.49
CA ARG A 150 -11.21 -13.92 6.34
C ARG A 150 -11.55 -14.66 5.05
N ASN A 151 -10.92 -15.80 4.79
CA ASN A 151 -11.16 -16.56 3.55
C ASN A 151 -12.59 -17.10 3.50
N VAL A 152 -13.10 -17.57 4.65
CA VAL A 152 -14.47 -18.05 4.77
C VAL A 152 -15.46 -16.88 4.60
N VAL A 153 -15.15 -15.72 5.18
CA VAL A 153 -15.96 -14.50 5.02
C VAL A 153 -16.01 -14.07 3.55
N LYS A 154 -14.88 -14.02 2.84
CA LYS A 154 -14.80 -13.68 1.41
C LYS A 154 -15.66 -14.59 0.53
N VAL A 155 -15.59 -15.91 0.75
CA VAL A 155 -16.44 -16.86 0.02
C VAL A 155 -17.91 -16.61 0.34
N ALA A 156 -18.25 -16.40 1.61
CA ALA A 156 -19.62 -16.13 2.01
C ALA A 156 -20.17 -14.84 1.37
N MET A 157 -19.35 -13.78 1.27
CA MET A 157 -19.71 -12.54 0.58
C MET A 157 -20.03 -12.77 -0.90
N ALA A 158 -19.23 -13.57 -1.60
CA ALA A 158 -19.53 -13.90 -2.99
C ALA A 158 -20.81 -14.73 -3.13
N LEU A 159 -21.10 -15.65 -2.19
CA LEU A 159 -22.35 -16.41 -2.18
C LEU A 159 -23.58 -15.53 -1.96
N LEU A 160 -23.45 -14.43 -1.20
CA LEU A 160 -24.55 -13.48 -0.99
C LEU A 160 -25.02 -12.80 -2.29
N MET A 161 -24.19 -12.81 -3.36
CA MET A 161 -24.55 -12.32 -4.69
C MET A 161 -25.82 -12.98 -5.25
N PHE A 162 -26.10 -14.24 -4.91
CA PHE A 162 -27.31 -14.94 -5.35
C PHE A 162 -28.60 -14.45 -4.67
N PHE A 163 -28.48 -13.65 -3.61
CA PHE A 163 -29.59 -13.30 -2.73
C PHE A 163 -29.71 -11.78 -2.57
N PRO A 164 -30.10 -11.05 -3.63
CA PRO A 164 -30.33 -9.62 -3.56
C PRO A 164 -31.41 -9.30 -2.51
N GLY A 165 -31.11 -8.36 -1.62
CA GLY A 165 -32.00 -7.94 -0.54
C GLY A 165 -31.27 -7.14 0.53
N GLU A 166 -32.03 -6.35 1.29
CA GLU A 166 -31.52 -5.39 2.30
C GLU A 166 -30.49 -6.01 3.25
N ARG A 167 -30.73 -7.25 3.71
CA ARG A 167 -29.83 -7.94 4.63
C ARG A 167 -28.48 -8.27 3.99
N SER A 168 -28.47 -8.80 2.78
CA SER A 168 -27.24 -9.13 2.06
C SER A 168 -26.45 -7.87 1.72
N VAL A 169 -27.14 -6.82 1.25
CA VAL A 169 -26.53 -5.50 0.98
C VAL A 169 -25.92 -4.93 2.26
N SER A 170 -26.64 -4.93 3.37
CA SER A 170 -26.13 -4.45 4.66
C SER A 170 -24.89 -5.22 5.12
N ILE A 171 -24.86 -6.54 4.95
CA ILE A 171 -23.69 -7.36 5.30
C ILE A 171 -22.49 -6.99 4.42
N LEU A 172 -22.69 -6.93 3.10
CA LEU A 172 -21.63 -6.61 2.13
C LEU A 172 -21.08 -5.20 2.33
N THR A 173 -21.93 -4.19 2.57
CA THR A 173 -21.50 -2.83 2.86
C THR A 173 -20.74 -2.74 4.18
N THR A 174 -21.13 -3.50 5.20
CA THR A 174 -20.43 -3.50 6.49
C THR A 174 -19.03 -4.09 6.35
N LEU A 175 -18.90 -5.26 5.72
CA LEU A 175 -17.61 -5.93 5.55
C LEU A 175 -16.72 -5.18 4.56
N GLY A 176 -17.29 -4.75 3.43
CA GLY A 176 -16.58 -4.07 2.34
C GLY A 176 -16.03 -2.69 2.70
N ALA A 177 -16.32 -2.18 3.89
CA ALA A 177 -15.70 -0.97 4.41
C ALA A 177 -14.21 -1.16 4.73
N HIS A 178 -13.73 -2.40 4.87
CA HIS A 178 -12.33 -2.74 5.11
C HIS A 178 -11.69 -3.29 3.84
N ASP A 179 -10.49 -2.82 3.52
CA ASP A 179 -9.75 -3.09 2.28
C ASP A 179 -9.63 -4.59 1.93
N GLU A 180 -9.46 -5.45 2.94
CA GLU A 180 -9.44 -6.92 2.79
C GLU A 180 -10.70 -7.49 2.09
N PHE A 181 -11.85 -6.85 2.24
CA PHE A 181 -13.15 -7.35 1.78
C PHE A 181 -13.76 -6.51 0.66
N THR A 182 -13.24 -5.32 0.41
CA THR A 182 -13.80 -4.34 -0.54
C THR A 182 -14.01 -4.93 -1.94
N LEU A 183 -13.06 -5.71 -2.46
CA LEU A 183 -13.19 -6.38 -3.77
C LEU A 183 -14.43 -7.27 -3.84
N TYR A 184 -14.62 -8.13 -2.85
CA TYR A 184 -15.73 -9.08 -2.80
C TYR A 184 -17.06 -8.35 -2.62
N ALA A 185 -17.09 -7.28 -1.82
CA ALA A 185 -18.27 -6.46 -1.61
C ALA A 185 -18.67 -5.72 -2.90
N VAL A 186 -17.76 -5.00 -3.55
CA VAL A 186 -18.08 -4.16 -4.71
C VAL A 186 -18.54 -5.02 -5.90
N VAL A 187 -17.93 -6.19 -6.10
CA VAL A 187 -18.33 -7.12 -7.16
C VAL A 187 -19.73 -7.68 -6.91
N ALA A 188 -20.01 -8.13 -5.67
CA ALA A 188 -21.34 -8.64 -5.31
C ALA A 188 -22.41 -7.54 -5.39
N LEU A 189 -22.15 -6.36 -4.82
CA LEU A 189 -23.08 -5.24 -4.82
C LEU A 189 -23.44 -4.81 -6.25
N ARG A 190 -22.45 -4.68 -7.14
CA ARG A 190 -22.69 -4.29 -8.55
C ARG A 190 -23.65 -5.23 -9.28
N ALA A 191 -23.66 -6.51 -8.93
CA ALA A 191 -24.54 -7.51 -9.52
C ALA A 191 -25.95 -7.53 -8.89
N MET A 192 -26.11 -6.98 -7.68
CA MET A 192 -27.32 -7.15 -6.85
C MET A 192 -28.25 -5.93 -6.85
N VAL A 193 -27.71 -4.72 -6.96
CA VAL A 193 -28.47 -3.47 -6.75
C VAL A 193 -28.64 -2.68 -8.05
N SER A 194 -29.53 -1.68 -8.07
CA SER A 194 -29.69 -0.79 -9.23
C SER A 194 -28.41 0.02 -9.48
N GLN A 195 -28.29 0.67 -10.66
CA GLN A 195 -27.13 1.52 -10.94
C GLN A 195 -27.05 2.71 -9.97
N GLU A 196 -28.19 3.29 -9.60
CA GLU A 196 -28.30 4.39 -8.64
C GLU A 196 -27.92 3.94 -7.23
N GLU A 197 -28.42 2.79 -6.79
CA GLU A 197 -28.09 2.20 -5.49
C GLU A 197 -26.60 1.83 -5.44
N TYR A 198 -26.06 1.27 -6.54
CA TYR A 198 -24.64 0.94 -6.66
C TYR A 198 -23.78 2.18 -6.47
N ALA A 199 -24.11 3.30 -7.13
CA ALA A 199 -23.35 4.53 -6.99
C ALA A 199 -23.32 5.04 -5.53
N GLN A 200 -24.43 4.93 -4.80
CA GLN A 200 -24.51 5.36 -3.39
C GLN A 200 -23.66 4.46 -2.47
N VAL A 201 -23.81 3.14 -2.57
CA VAL A 201 -23.04 2.22 -1.73
C VAL A 201 -21.56 2.24 -2.12
N TRP A 202 -21.24 2.34 -3.40
CA TRP A 202 -19.87 2.49 -3.89
C TRP A 202 -19.22 3.73 -3.28
N PHE A 203 -19.90 4.87 -3.29
CA PHE A 203 -19.33 6.12 -2.78
C PHE A 203 -19.09 6.06 -1.27
N THR A 204 -20.01 5.43 -0.54
CA THR A 204 -19.86 5.17 0.91
C THR A 204 -18.60 4.35 1.20
N LEU A 205 -18.31 3.33 0.39
CA LEU A 205 -17.11 2.50 0.55
C LEU A 205 -15.84 3.24 0.11
N ALA A 206 -15.91 4.01 -0.99
CA ALA A 206 -14.77 4.75 -1.53
C ALA A 206 -14.25 5.84 -0.58
N GLN A 207 -15.13 6.41 0.24
CA GLN A 207 -14.76 7.35 1.30
C GLN A 207 -14.07 6.69 2.50
N GLN A 208 -14.11 5.35 2.63
CA GLN A 208 -13.58 4.61 3.78
C GLN A 208 -12.35 3.78 3.43
N ALA A 209 -12.24 3.32 2.19
CA ALA A 209 -11.11 2.55 1.71
C ALA A 209 -9.93 3.48 1.39
N GLU A 210 -8.71 3.06 1.69
CA GLU A 210 -7.51 3.91 1.58
C GLU A 210 -6.34 3.25 0.85
N GLY A 211 -6.35 1.94 0.63
CA GLY A 211 -5.32 1.20 -0.08
C GLY A 211 -5.90 0.30 -1.18
N TRP A 212 -5.70 -1.01 -1.10
CA TRP A 212 -6.19 -1.96 -2.12
C TRP A 212 -7.71 -1.90 -2.30
N GLY A 213 -8.46 -1.62 -1.24
CA GLY A 213 -9.90 -1.43 -1.35
C GLY A 213 -10.26 -0.25 -2.25
N ARG A 214 -9.53 0.86 -2.13
CA ARG A 214 -9.72 2.05 -2.96
C ARG A 214 -9.38 1.76 -4.42
N ILE A 215 -8.26 1.07 -4.68
CA ILE A 215 -7.88 0.64 -6.02
C ILE A 215 -9.03 -0.15 -6.67
N HIS A 216 -9.57 -1.16 -5.98
CA HIS A 216 -10.66 -1.98 -6.51
C HIS A 216 -11.95 -1.20 -6.78
N LEU A 217 -12.27 -0.20 -5.96
CA LEU A 217 -13.42 0.69 -6.15
C LEU A 217 -13.22 1.59 -7.36
N ILE A 218 -12.06 2.25 -7.48
CA ILE A 218 -11.74 3.17 -8.57
C ILE A 218 -11.68 2.45 -9.93
N GLU A 219 -11.29 1.19 -9.99
CA GLU A 219 -11.38 0.38 -11.22
C GLU A 219 -12.83 0.03 -11.62
N ARG A 220 -13.79 0.20 -10.69
CA ARG A 220 -15.18 -0.23 -10.82
C ARG A 220 -16.16 0.92 -10.62
N LEU A 221 -15.82 2.10 -11.14
CA LEU A 221 -16.65 3.30 -11.05
C LEU A 221 -18.12 3.03 -11.46
N PRO A 222 -19.09 3.69 -10.80
CA PRO A 222 -20.47 3.65 -11.24
C PRO A 222 -20.62 4.20 -12.66
N THR A 223 -21.62 3.72 -13.38
CA THR A 223 -21.93 4.21 -14.73
C THR A 223 -23.46 4.33 -14.85
N PRO A 224 -24.00 5.54 -15.07
CA PRO A 224 -23.30 6.83 -15.18
C PRO A 224 -22.65 7.27 -13.85
N LEU A 225 -21.63 8.14 -13.92
CA LEU A 225 -21.02 8.75 -12.73
C LEU A 225 -21.86 9.93 -12.23
N PRO A 226 -22.29 9.96 -10.95
CA PRO A 226 -22.87 11.15 -10.35
C PRO A 226 -21.86 12.30 -10.24
N ASP A 227 -22.34 13.55 -10.34
CA ASP A 227 -21.49 14.75 -10.23
C ASP A 227 -20.68 14.79 -8.92
N GLU A 228 -21.29 14.38 -7.82
CA GLU A 228 -20.62 14.31 -6.51
C GLU A 228 -19.42 13.36 -6.53
N VAL A 229 -19.56 12.19 -7.18
CA VAL A 229 -18.47 11.23 -7.34
C VAL A 229 -17.39 11.83 -8.27
N ARG A 230 -17.79 12.43 -9.39
CA ARG A 230 -16.86 13.10 -10.32
C ARG A 230 -16.00 14.13 -9.59
N HIS A 231 -16.63 14.99 -8.80
CA HIS A 231 -15.93 16.04 -8.05
C HIS A 231 -15.02 15.49 -6.96
N TRP A 232 -15.42 14.41 -6.30
CA TRP A 232 -14.62 13.75 -5.27
C TRP A 232 -13.37 13.07 -5.85
N LEU A 233 -13.48 12.40 -7.01
CA LEU A 233 -12.36 11.75 -7.69
C LEU A 233 -11.19 12.73 -7.89
N LEU A 234 -11.50 13.96 -8.31
CA LEU A 234 -10.51 14.99 -8.63
C LEU A 234 -9.89 15.69 -7.43
N ARG A 235 -10.46 15.52 -6.23
CA ARG A 235 -10.02 16.22 -5.00
C ARG A 235 -9.38 15.28 -4.00
N ALA A 236 -9.98 14.10 -3.81
CA ALA A 236 -9.57 13.16 -2.77
C ALA A 236 -9.49 11.71 -3.26
N GLY A 237 -10.20 11.35 -4.32
CA GLY A 237 -10.29 9.95 -4.75
C GLY A 237 -8.99 9.35 -5.27
N TYR A 238 -8.09 10.17 -5.83
CA TYR A 238 -6.77 9.71 -6.26
C TYR A 238 -5.84 9.35 -5.09
N ASN A 239 -5.98 9.99 -3.94
CA ASN A 239 -5.07 9.80 -2.82
C ASN A 239 -5.20 8.37 -2.27
N ASN A 240 -4.10 7.63 -2.25
CA ASN A 240 -4.08 6.20 -1.97
C ASN A 240 -2.81 5.82 -1.19
N THR A 241 -2.96 5.05 -0.12
CA THR A 241 -1.88 4.64 0.81
C THR A 241 -0.92 3.62 0.21
N VAL A 242 -1.33 2.90 -0.84
CA VAL A 242 -0.43 1.99 -1.57
C VAL A 242 0.43 2.82 -2.54
N MET A 243 -0.20 3.35 -3.59
CA MET A 243 0.42 4.20 -4.61
C MET A 243 -0.68 5.00 -5.31
N ASN A 244 -0.48 6.30 -5.53
CA ASN A 244 -1.43 7.16 -6.25
C ASN A 244 -1.50 6.78 -7.74
N GLU A 245 -0.47 6.15 -8.26
CA GLU A 245 -0.31 5.73 -9.66
C GLU A 245 -1.39 4.70 -10.07
N TYR A 246 -1.90 3.89 -9.14
CA TYR A 246 -3.00 2.96 -9.42
C TYR A 246 -4.34 3.65 -9.70
N THR A 247 -4.58 4.82 -9.12
CA THR A 247 -5.89 5.49 -9.10
C THR A 247 -5.91 6.74 -9.96
N ALA A 248 -4.77 7.42 -10.15
CA ALA A 248 -4.68 8.73 -10.78
C ALA A 248 -5.31 8.80 -12.17
N TRP A 249 -5.02 7.85 -13.06
CA TRP A 249 -5.57 7.84 -14.42
C TRP A 249 -7.10 7.70 -14.41
N HIS A 250 -7.63 6.77 -13.62
CA HIS A 250 -9.07 6.56 -13.49
C HIS A 250 -9.77 7.78 -12.90
N CYS A 251 -9.17 8.44 -11.91
CA CYS A 251 -9.70 9.68 -11.34
C CYS A 251 -9.67 10.82 -12.35
N ALA A 252 -8.58 11.00 -13.09
CA ALA A 252 -8.45 12.06 -14.09
C ALA A 252 -9.43 11.87 -15.26
N SER A 253 -9.58 10.65 -15.75
CA SER A 253 -10.46 10.32 -16.87
C SER A 253 -11.93 10.28 -16.45
N GLY A 254 -12.25 9.61 -15.33
CA GLY A 254 -13.63 9.54 -14.83
C GLY A 254 -14.15 10.87 -14.27
N GLY A 255 -13.23 11.72 -13.79
CA GLY A 255 -13.47 13.05 -13.30
C GLY A 255 -13.62 14.14 -14.38
N ASP A 256 -13.16 13.87 -15.61
CA ASP A 256 -12.91 14.88 -16.64
C ASP A 256 -12.10 16.07 -16.09
N LEU A 257 -10.89 15.78 -15.63
CA LEU A 257 -10.03 16.76 -14.98
C LEU A 257 -9.78 18.01 -15.84
N PRO A 258 -9.51 17.92 -17.17
CA PRO A 258 -9.39 19.10 -18.01
C PRO A 258 -10.64 19.97 -17.97
N GLN A 259 -11.84 19.40 -18.11
CA GLN A 259 -13.08 20.18 -18.06
C GLN A 259 -13.28 20.83 -16.68
N ALA A 260 -13.06 20.09 -15.60
CA ALA A 260 -13.19 20.62 -14.24
C ALA A 260 -12.26 21.82 -14.00
N LEU A 261 -11.00 21.77 -14.46
CA LEU A 261 -10.06 22.90 -14.35
C LEU A 261 -10.47 24.15 -15.16
N GLN A 262 -11.35 23.99 -16.15
CA GLN A 262 -11.90 25.12 -16.91
C GLN A 262 -13.08 25.78 -16.20
N GLU A 263 -13.91 25.00 -15.51
CA GLU A 263 -15.18 25.43 -14.93
C GLU A 263 -15.06 25.82 -13.45
N GLU A 264 -14.20 25.12 -12.72
CA GLU A 264 -14.05 25.21 -11.26
C GLU A 264 -12.68 25.75 -10.87
N GLN A 265 -12.59 26.32 -9.67
CA GLN A 265 -11.50 27.22 -9.30
C GLN A 265 -11.06 27.12 -7.83
N ASP A 266 -11.59 26.16 -7.08
CA ASP A 266 -11.26 25.96 -5.68
C ASP A 266 -9.87 25.33 -5.48
N GLU A 267 -9.29 25.59 -4.32
CA GLU A 267 -7.96 25.11 -3.94
C GLU A 267 -7.86 23.59 -3.89
N ALA A 268 -8.92 22.91 -3.44
CA ALA A 268 -8.94 21.45 -3.31
C ALA A 268 -8.85 20.76 -4.69
N LEU A 269 -9.50 21.32 -5.72
CA LEU A 269 -9.33 20.85 -7.10
C LEU A 269 -7.89 21.05 -7.58
N LEU A 270 -7.28 22.21 -7.33
CA LEU A 270 -5.91 22.49 -7.79
C LEU A 270 -4.88 21.59 -7.11
N LEU A 271 -5.06 21.28 -5.83
CA LEU A 271 -4.23 20.33 -5.08
C LEU A 271 -4.43 18.91 -5.57
N GLY A 272 -5.68 18.48 -5.75
CA GLY A 272 -5.98 17.15 -6.26
C GLY A 272 -5.44 16.96 -7.68
N ALA A 273 -5.59 17.96 -8.54
CA ALA A 273 -4.98 17.98 -9.87
C ALA A 273 -3.45 17.87 -9.81
N ALA A 274 -2.80 18.59 -8.89
CA ALA A 274 -1.35 18.51 -8.72
C ALA A 274 -0.89 17.09 -8.32
N GLY A 275 -1.61 16.43 -7.42
CA GLY A 275 -1.31 15.06 -7.02
C GLY A 275 -1.54 14.05 -8.16
N ILE A 276 -2.65 14.20 -8.89
CA ILE A 276 -2.98 13.36 -10.07
C ILE A 276 -1.91 13.52 -11.16
N ILE A 277 -1.56 14.76 -11.53
CA ILE A 277 -0.56 15.03 -12.58
C ILE A 277 0.80 14.45 -12.19
N GLN A 278 1.23 14.63 -10.95
CA GLN A 278 2.51 14.07 -10.48
C GLN A 278 2.52 12.54 -10.54
N ALA A 279 1.45 11.87 -10.11
CA ALA A 279 1.35 10.41 -10.19
C ALA A 279 1.35 9.92 -11.65
N LEU A 280 0.65 10.62 -12.55
CA LEU A 280 0.66 10.29 -13.98
C LEU A 280 2.06 10.49 -14.61
N ILE A 281 2.80 11.52 -14.22
CA ILE A 281 4.18 11.77 -14.71
C ILE A 281 5.17 10.74 -14.16
N ALA A 282 5.08 10.41 -12.86
CA ALA A 282 5.96 9.44 -12.23
C ALA A 282 5.87 8.07 -12.93
N GLY A 283 4.66 7.70 -13.37
CA GLY A 283 4.40 6.41 -13.99
C GLY A 283 4.45 5.27 -12.99
N GLY A 284 3.86 4.12 -13.35
CA GLY A 284 3.72 3.04 -12.40
C GLY A 284 3.15 1.76 -13.01
N PRO A 285 2.58 0.88 -12.18
CA PRO A 285 2.04 -0.41 -12.64
C PRO A 285 0.74 -0.27 -13.46
N ALA A 286 0.10 0.90 -13.43
CA ALA A 286 -1.13 1.20 -14.15
C ALA A 286 -0.89 2.22 -15.29
N ARG A 287 -1.98 2.67 -15.94
CA ARG A 287 -1.92 3.69 -17.01
C ARG A 287 -1.35 5.01 -16.48
N ASP A 288 -0.54 5.68 -17.29
CA ASP A 288 0.20 6.89 -16.92
C ASP A 288 -0.05 8.05 -17.89
N MET A 289 0.76 9.12 -17.80
CA MET A 289 0.62 10.33 -18.63
C MET A 289 0.68 10.04 -20.14
N ARG A 290 1.36 8.97 -20.57
CA ARG A 290 1.44 8.55 -21.98
C ARG A 290 0.15 7.90 -22.49
N ASN A 291 -0.72 7.47 -21.57
CA ASN A 291 -2.03 6.89 -21.86
C ASN A 291 -3.17 7.91 -21.69
N TYR A 292 -2.85 9.18 -21.49
CA TYR A 292 -3.83 10.25 -21.28
C TYR A 292 -3.78 11.22 -22.47
N ASP A 293 -4.76 11.12 -23.37
CA ASP A 293 -4.73 11.82 -24.67
C ASP A 293 -4.68 13.36 -24.51
N ASP A 294 -5.34 13.90 -23.47
CA ASP A 294 -5.38 15.34 -23.17
C ASP A 294 -4.24 15.81 -22.23
N ASN A 295 -3.10 15.10 -22.22
CA ASN A 295 -2.01 15.36 -21.27
C ASN A 295 -1.46 16.80 -21.30
N ASP A 296 -1.25 17.36 -22.49
CA ASP A 296 -0.75 18.71 -22.67
C ASP A 296 -1.80 19.76 -22.27
N LEU A 297 -3.07 19.50 -22.62
CA LEU A 297 -4.19 20.38 -22.30
C LEU A 297 -4.40 20.44 -20.79
N LEU A 298 -4.34 19.29 -20.13
CA LEU A 298 -4.38 19.16 -18.68
C LEU A 298 -3.28 19.99 -18.02
N CYS A 299 -2.03 19.74 -18.40
CA CYS A 299 -0.88 20.43 -17.81
C CYS A 299 -0.93 21.94 -18.10
N THR A 300 -1.31 22.34 -19.32
CA THR A 300 -1.42 23.75 -19.73
C THR A 300 -2.47 24.48 -18.90
N ARG A 301 -3.68 23.92 -18.76
CA ARG A 301 -4.77 24.54 -17.97
C ARG A 301 -4.37 24.70 -16.51
N TRP A 302 -3.80 23.66 -15.92
CA TRP A 302 -3.36 23.70 -14.54
C TRP A 302 -2.24 24.74 -14.33
N LEU A 303 -1.22 24.76 -15.18
CA LEU A 303 -0.13 25.74 -15.09
C LEU A 303 -0.60 27.18 -15.31
N GLN A 304 -1.44 27.43 -16.31
CA GLN A 304 -2.03 28.75 -16.55
C GLN A 304 -2.78 29.24 -15.31
N ARG A 305 -3.49 28.34 -14.64
CA ARG A 305 -4.18 28.66 -13.40
C ARG A 305 -3.22 29.00 -12.27
N ILE A 306 -2.22 28.15 -12.01
CA ILE A 306 -1.22 28.40 -10.96
C ILE A 306 -0.44 29.71 -11.22
N HIS A 307 -0.14 30.02 -12.48
CA HIS A 307 0.56 31.25 -12.86
C HIS A 307 -0.20 32.54 -12.47
N THR A 308 -1.52 32.47 -12.32
CA THR A 308 -2.35 33.63 -11.89
C THR A 308 -2.47 33.80 -10.38
N LEU A 309 -2.00 32.82 -9.60
CA LEU A 309 -2.15 32.79 -8.15
C LEU A 309 -0.82 33.17 -7.46
N PRO A 310 -0.87 33.76 -6.25
CA PRO A 310 0.33 33.90 -5.44
C PRO A 310 0.89 32.51 -5.04
N PRO A 311 2.21 32.36 -4.91
CA PRO A 311 2.82 31.18 -4.28
C PRO A 311 2.22 30.93 -2.90
N ALA A 312 1.87 29.67 -2.60
CA ALA A 312 1.23 29.31 -1.32
C ALA A 312 1.46 27.85 -0.91
N ASN A 313 1.44 26.91 -1.87
CA ASN A 313 1.55 25.48 -1.58
C ASN A 313 2.67 24.82 -2.40
N LEU A 314 3.61 24.14 -1.73
CA LEU A 314 4.77 23.51 -2.38
C LEU A 314 4.40 22.34 -3.30
N HIS A 315 3.23 21.72 -3.15
CA HIS A 315 2.75 20.75 -4.14
C HIS A 315 2.57 21.38 -5.52
N TYR A 316 2.22 22.67 -5.60
CA TYR A 316 2.15 23.37 -6.88
C TYR A 316 3.55 23.59 -7.47
N TYR A 317 4.53 23.95 -6.64
CA TYR A 317 5.90 24.09 -7.10
C TYR A 317 6.46 22.77 -7.64
N LEU A 318 6.29 21.68 -6.87
CA LEU A 318 6.77 20.35 -7.25
C LEU A 318 6.05 19.81 -8.50
N CYS A 319 4.74 20.01 -8.61
CA CYS A 319 4.00 19.64 -9.82
C CYS A 319 4.47 20.44 -11.04
N ALA A 320 4.67 21.75 -10.93
CA ALA A 320 5.23 22.54 -12.03
C ALA A 320 6.66 22.08 -12.42
N SER A 321 7.48 21.71 -11.44
CA SER A 321 8.82 21.14 -11.69
C SER A 321 8.73 19.79 -12.43
N ALA A 322 7.82 18.91 -12.00
CA ALA A 322 7.57 17.63 -12.67
C ALA A 322 7.11 17.82 -14.12
N ILE A 323 6.16 18.75 -14.36
CA ILE A 323 5.70 19.08 -15.73
C ILE A 323 6.86 19.63 -16.57
N ALA A 324 7.69 20.53 -16.03
CA ALA A 324 8.82 21.10 -16.76
C ALA A 324 9.83 20.03 -17.21
N ASN A 325 10.17 19.09 -16.32
CA ASN A 325 11.08 17.99 -16.62
C ASN A 325 10.47 17.00 -17.62
N TRP A 326 9.21 16.62 -17.41
CA TRP A 326 8.49 15.73 -18.32
C TRP A 326 8.38 16.32 -19.72
N ALA A 327 7.98 17.59 -19.84
CA ALA A 327 7.88 18.28 -21.11
C ALA A 327 9.25 18.42 -21.81
N ALA A 328 10.34 18.59 -21.06
CA ALA A 328 11.69 18.58 -21.63
C ALA A 328 12.03 17.22 -22.26
N HIS A 329 11.74 16.12 -21.56
CA HIS A 329 11.95 14.76 -22.09
C HIS A 329 11.04 14.47 -23.29
N GLN A 330 9.77 14.89 -23.27
CA GLN A 330 8.87 14.72 -24.41
C GLN A 330 9.33 15.49 -25.64
N ALA A 331 9.95 16.67 -25.48
CA ALA A 331 10.54 17.40 -26.60
C ALA A 331 11.72 16.67 -27.27
N GLU A 332 12.43 15.81 -26.51
CA GLU A 332 13.52 14.98 -27.02
C GLU A 332 12.99 13.69 -27.69
N GLU A 333 11.93 13.09 -27.15
CA GLU A 333 11.32 11.85 -27.66
C GLU A 333 10.41 12.07 -28.88
N ASP A 334 9.58 13.12 -28.85
CA ASP A 334 8.62 13.48 -29.90
C ASP A 334 9.07 14.75 -30.63
N THR A 335 10.08 14.57 -31.50
CA THR A 335 10.71 15.69 -32.20
C THR A 335 9.76 16.45 -33.12
N ASP A 336 8.70 15.80 -33.61
CA ASP A 336 7.71 16.41 -34.51
C ASP A 336 6.81 17.41 -33.76
N ASN A 337 6.51 17.14 -32.48
CA ASN A 337 5.77 18.06 -31.60
C ASN A 337 6.66 18.81 -30.60
N ALA A 338 7.99 18.74 -30.73
CA ALA A 338 8.93 19.40 -29.82
C ALA A 338 8.59 20.88 -29.51
N PRO A 339 8.16 21.73 -30.48
CA PRO A 339 7.77 23.11 -30.16
C PRO A 339 6.64 23.21 -29.12
N ARG A 340 5.63 22.34 -29.20
CA ARG A 340 4.50 22.29 -28.25
C ARG A 340 4.98 21.89 -26.86
N TRP A 341 5.86 20.90 -26.76
CA TRP A 341 6.44 20.48 -25.49
C TRP A 341 7.34 21.55 -24.86
N LEU A 342 8.10 22.27 -25.69
CA LEU A 342 8.92 23.40 -25.23
C LEU A 342 8.06 24.58 -24.75
N ASP A 343 6.94 24.87 -25.40
CA ASP A 343 5.98 25.90 -24.93
C ASP A 343 5.39 25.53 -23.56
N LEU A 344 4.99 24.27 -23.37
CA LEU A 344 4.53 23.77 -22.07
C LEU A 344 5.62 23.89 -20.99
N ARG A 345 6.86 23.53 -21.33
CA ARG A 345 8.01 23.68 -20.45
C ARG A 345 8.26 25.14 -20.07
N HIS A 346 8.19 26.07 -21.02
CA HIS A 346 8.37 27.50 -20.74
C HIS A 346 7.33 28.01 -19.76
N LEU A 347 6.06 27.65 -19.95
CA LEU A 347 4.98 28.00 -19.02
C LEU A 347 5.25 27.46 -17.60
N ALA A 348 5.73 26.21 -17.49
CA ALA A 348 6.11 25.62 -16.21
C ALA A 348 7.28 26.39 -15.56
N VAL A 349 8.30 26.73 -16.34
CA VAL A 349 9.45 27.52 -15.86
C VAL A 349 9.02 28.91 -15.40
N ASP A 350 8.07 29.56 -16.07
CA ASP A 350 7.55 30.87 -15.66
C ASP A 350 6.82 30.80 -14.31
N VAL A 351 6.10 29.71 -14.03
CA VAL A 351 5.52 29.44 -12.69
C VAL A 351 6.64 29.29 -11.65
N LEU A 352 7.68 28.51 -11.96
CA LEU A 352 8.80 28.24 -11.05
C LEU A 352 9.68 29.49 -10.80
N ALA A 353 9.71 30.43 -11.73
CA ALA A 353 10.49 31.66 -11.65
C ALA A 353 9.93 32.69 -10.66
N ASN A 354 8.72 32.48 -10.13
CA ASN A 354 8.13 33.38 -9.15
C ASN A 354 8.98 33.40 -7.86
N PRO A 355 9.52 34.57 -7.44
CA PRO A 355 10.41 34.64 -6.29
C PRO A 355 9.73 34.29 -4.96
N GLY A 356 8.40 34.39 -4.87
CA GLY A 356 7.66 34.07 -3.64
C GLY A 356 7.76 32.60 -3.22
N TRP A 357 8.19 31.70 -4.11
CA TRP A 357 8.46 30.30 -3.74
C TRP A 357 9.60 30.17 -2.71
N ALA A 358 10.56 31.09 -2.70
CA ALA A 358 11.65 31.07 -1.71
C ALA A 358 11.12 31.31 -0.29
N ASP A 359 10.12 32.19 -0.14
CA ASP A 359 9.46 32.44 1.14
C ASP A 359 8.64 31.22 1.56
N CYS A 360 7.87 30.62 0.64
CA CYS A 360 7.13 29.38 0.94
C CYS A 360 8.05 28.24 1.40
N ILE A 361 9.16 27.99 0.71
CA ILE A 361 10.13 26.95 1.10
C ILE A 361 10.68 27.23 2.50
N SER A 362 11.03 28.49 2.79
CA SER A 362 11.56 28.91 4.08
C SER A 362 10.53 28.71 5.20
N GLU A 363 9.26 29.07 4.97
CA GLU A 363 8.17 28.88 5.92
C GLU A 363 7.89 27.41 6.22
N GLU A 364 7.98 26.54 5.21
CA GLU A 364 7.76 25.10 5.32
C GLU A 364 8.87 24.39 6.10
N PHE A 365 10.12 24.84 5.98
CA PHE A 365 11.23 24.32 6.80
C PHE A 365 11.04 24.54 8.31
N GLU A 366 10.30 25.58 8.70
CA GLU A 366 10.04 25.91 10.11
C GLU A 366 8.84 25.14 10.69
N GLN A 367 8.13 24.35 9.87
CA GLN A 367 6.96 23.61 10.32
C GLN A 367 7.36 22.33 11.08
N PRO A 368 6.65 21.98 12.16
CA PRO A 368 6.92 20.75 12.89
C PRO A 368 6.50 19.50 12.11
N ASP A 369 5.55 19.62 11.19
CA ASP A 369 5.05 18.50 10.41
C ASP A 369 6.12 17.94 9.45
N TRP A 370 6.33 16.61 9.51
CA TRP A 370 7.36 15.94 8.71
C TRP A 370 7.08 16.02 7.20
N SER A 371 5.82 15.87 6.79
CA SER A 371 5.45 15.88 5.37
C SER A 371 5.72 17.25 4.75
N ARG A 372 5.38 18.32 5.46
CA ARG A 372 5.66 19.71 5.11
C ARG A 372 7.16 19.99 4.98
N PHE A 373 7.95 19.53 5.96
CA PHE A 373 9.40 19.64 5.90
C PHE A 373 9.99 18.90 4.70
N TYR A 374 9.50 17.69 4.42
CA TYR A 374 9.95 16.90 3.27
C TYR A 374 9.66 17.60 1.94
N LEU A 375 8.49 18.25 1.80
CA LEU A 375 8.18 19.07 0.63
C LEU A 375 9.17 20.24 0.46
N ALA A 376 9.57 20.90 1.55
CA ALA A 376 10.57 21.96 1.51
C ALA A 376 11.94 21.46 1.04
N VAL A 377 12.37 20.28 1.51
CA VAL A 377 13.61 19.63 1.05
C VAL A 377 13.56 19.39 -0.46
N GLN A 378 12.48 18.78 -0.97
CA GLN A 378 12.34 18.49 -2.40
C GLN A 378 12.28 19.77 -3.23
N ALA A 379 11.50 20.77 -2.80
CA ALA A 379 11.36 22.03 -3.52
C ALA A 379 12.69 22.81 -3.58
N SER A 380 13.45 22.84 -2.47
CA SER A 380 14.78 23.46 -2.41
C SER A 380 15.75 22.79 -3.39
N GLN A 381 15.78 21.45 -3.43
CA GLN A 381 16.59 20.70 -4.40
C GLN A 381 16.21 20.98 -5.85
N CYS A 382 14.90 20.99 -6.17
CA CYS A 382 14.40 21.36 -7.50
C CYS A 382 14.82 22.77 -7.92
N ARG A 383 14.97 23.69 -6.96
CA ARG A 383 15.42 25.07 -7.18
C ARG A 383 16.94 25.21 -7.29
N GLY A 384 17.69 24.12 -7.12
CA GLY A 384 19.15 24.11 -7.10
C GLY A 384 19.75 24.68 -5.81
N GLU A 385 18.96 24.74 -4.74
CA GLU A 385 19.42 25.11 -3.41
C GLU A 385 19.85 23.88 -2.62
N ASP A 386 20.69 24.11 -1.60
CA ASP A 386 21.21 23.05 -0.75
C ASP A 386 20.42 22.96 0.57
N PRO A 387 19.53 21.96 0.74
CA PRO A 387 18.75 21.81 1.97
C PRO A 387 19.56 21.24 3.12
N TRP A 388 20.79 20.76 2.87
CA TRP A 388 21.56 19.97 3.83
C TRP A 388 21.69 20.59 5.22
N PRO A 389 21.96 21.91 5.38
CA PRO A 389 22.06 22.51 6.71
C PRO A 389 20.77 22.41 7.53
N LYS A 390 19.61 22.60 6.89
CA LYS A 390 18.29 22.50 7.53
C LYS A 390 17.94 21.06 7.88
N VAL A 391 18.26 20.12 6.99
CA VAL A 391 18.07 18.68 7.24
C VAL A 391 18.94 18.20 8.39
N TYR A 392 20.20 18.66 8.46
CA TYR A 392 21.13 18.26 9.53
C TYR A 392 20.66 18.81 10.88
N GLU A 393 20.24 20.07 10.91
CA GLU A 393 19.65 20.69 12.11
C GLU A 393 18.40 19.93 12.57
N ARG A 394 17.52 19.52 11.65
CA ARG A 394 16.31 18.76 11.99
C ARG A 394 16.62 17.38 12.57
N GLN A 395 17.46 16.59 11.88
CA GLN A 395 17.89 15.29 12.40
C GLN A 395 18.55 15.41 13.77
N SER A 396 19.35 16.46 13.98
CA SER A 396 20.02 16.69 15.27
C SER A 396 19.04 16.96 16.41
N ARG A 397 17.88 17.57 16.12
CA ARG A 397 16.85 17.91 17.10
C ARG A 397 15.84 16.79 17.33
N PHE A 398 15.56 15.98 16.31
CA PHE A 398 14.55 14.93 16.33
C PHE A 398 15.16 13.57 15.95
N PRO A 399 15.80 12.85 16.91
CA PRO A 399 16.46 11.57 16.65
C PRO A 399 15.52 10.47 16.13
N ASP A 400 14.23 10.55 16.48
CA ASP A 400 13.22 9.57 16.05
C ASP A 400 12.80 9.76 14.57
N GLU A 401 13.12 10.92 13.97
CA GLU A 401 13.00 11.10 12.53
C GLU A 401 14.21 10.50 11.80
N SER A 402 14.05 10.13 10.53
CA SER A 402 15.11 9.49 9.73
C SER A 402 15.37 10.27 8.44
N HIS A 403 16.40 11.11 8.46
CA HIS A 403 16.87 11.92 7.31
C HIS A 403 18.23 11.48 6.78
N TRP A 404 18.75 10.35 7.27
CA TRP A 404 20.11 9.88 7.01
C TRP A 404 20.44 9.71 5.53
N TYR A 405 19.50 9.16 4.76
CA TYR A 405 19.64 9.01 3.31
C TYR A 405 19.88 10.38 2.65
N THR A 406 19.02 11.36 2.91
CA THR A 406 19.12 12.73 2.38
C THR A 406 20.43 13.39 2.78
N LEU A 407 20.87 13.23 4.03
CA LEU A 407 22.12 13.81 4.53
C LEU A 407 23.37 13.22 3.87
N LEU A 408 23.31 11.96 3.46
CA LEU A 408 24.42 11.27 2.78
C LEU A 408 24.40 11.43 1.26
N GLN A 409 23.36 12.05 0.67
CA GLN A 409 23.36 12.53 -0.71
C GLN A 409 24.22 13.79 -0.88
N THR A 410 25.50 13.68 -0.52
CA THR A 410 26.50 14.75 -0.62
C THR A 410 27.79 14.25 -1.25
N HIS A 411 28.62 15.18 -1.70
CA HIS A 411 30.00 14.90 -2.13
C HIS A 411 31.04 15.44 -1.15
N ALA A 412 30.61 16.19 -0.13
CA ALA A 412 31.50 16.79 0.85
C ALA A 412 31.85 15.79 1.95
N ARG A 413 33.12 15.38 2.03
CA ARG A 413 33.62 14.46 3.07
C ARG A 413 33.40 14.99 4.49
N GLU A 414 33.47 16.31 4.67
CA GLU A 414 33.20 16.98 5.94
C GLU A 414 31.76 16.75 6.42
N ARG A 415 30.78 16.84 5.51
CA ARG A 415 29.37 16.56 5.80
C ARG A 415 29.15 15.10 6.15
N ALA A 416 29.75 14.17 5.42
CA ALA A 416 29.69 12.75 5.79
C ALA A 416 30.28 12.50 7.18
N SER A 417 31.35 13.21 7.56
CA SER A 417 31.96 13.11 8.90
C SER A 417 31.04 13.69 9.98
N MET A 418 30.31 14.77 9.69
CA MET A 418 29.28 15.30 10.59
C MET A 418 28.11 14.34 10.78
N VAL A 419 27.69 13.65 9.71
CA VAL A 419 26.64 12.62 9.76
C VAL A 419 27.09 11.43 10.60
N GLN A 420 28.32 10.95 10.40
CA GLN A 420 28.91 9.91 11.25
C GLN A 420 28.83 10.30 12.72
N ALA A 421 29.35 11.49 13.07
CA ALA A 421 29.40 11.93 14.47
C ALA A 421 28.00 12.06 15.08
N LEU A 422 27.01 12.46 14.29
CA LEU A 422 25.62 12.54 14.75
C LEU A 422 25.01 11.13 14.96
N ALA A 423 25.24 10.21 14.02
CA ALA A 423 24.77 8.83 14.13
C ALA A 423 25.37 8.12 15.35
N GLU A 424 26.67 8.31 15.61
CA GLU A 424 27.35 7.78 16.81
C GLU A 424 26.76 8.32 18.13
N GLN A 425 26.12 9.50 18.11
CA GLN A 425 25.47 10.08 19.29
C GLN A 425 24.03 9.59 19.46
N GLN A 426 23.32 9.34 18.36
CA GLN A 426 21.89 9.01 18.36
C GLN A 426 21.63 7.50 18.42
N LEU A 427 22.52 6.67 17.86
CA LEU A 427 22.34 5.21 17.80
C LEU A 427 23.02 4.49 18.96
N ASN A 428 22.38 3.44 19.46
CA ASN A 428 23.02 2.53 20.40
C ASN A 428 23.87 1.48 19.67
N LEU A 429 25.07 1.87 19.22
CA LEU A 429 25.96 0.98 18.47
C LEU A 429 26.33 -0.30 19.22
N ALA A 430 26.37 -0.26 20.55
CA ALA A 430 26.64 -1.44 21.37
C ALA A 430 25.47 -2.45 21.35
N GLN A 431 24.23 -1.97 21.27
CA GLN A 431 23.05 -2.82 21.12
C GLN A 431 22.96 -3.41 19.72
N ILE A 432 23.27 -2.62 18.69
CA ILE A 432 23.38 -3.11 17.32
C ILE A 432 24.46 -4.21 17.26
N ALA A 433 25.66 -3.96 17.80
CA ALA A 433 26.78 -4.90 17.79
C ALA A 433 26.65 -6.03 18.83
N SER A 434 25.45 -6.59 19.01
CA SER A 434 25.17 -7.64 20.00
C SER A 434 25.63 -9.05 19.59
N GLY A 435 26.00 -9.24 18.33
CA GLY A 435 26.60 -10.46 17.79
C GLY A 435 25.83 -11.04 16.60
N PRO A 436 26.50 -11.67 15.62
CA PRO A 436 25.85 -12.29 14.47
C PRO A 436 24.85 -13.40 14.85
N SER A 437 23.65 -13.31 14.29
CA SER A 437 22.59 -14.32 14.36
C SER A 437 21.81 -14.35 13.03
N LEU A 438 20.70 -15.09 12.96
CA LEU A 438 19.86 -15.21 11.75
C LEU A 438 18.57 -14.39 11.87
N GLU A 439 18.61 -13.28 12.61
CA GLU A 439 17.43 -12.46 12.88
C GLU A 439 16.95 -11.75 11.61
N ALA A 440 15.63 -11.78 11.40
CA ALA A 440 14.99 -11.18 10.23
C ALA A 440 14.81 -9.66 10.35
N GLY A 441 14.93 -9.10 11.56
CA GLY A 441 14.77 -7.67 11.80
C GLY A 441 13.32 -7.21 11.68
N ILE A 442 12.35 -8.01 12.14
CA ILE A 442 10.92 -7.68 12.02
C ILE A 442 10.40 -7.12 13.35
N GLY A 443 9.76 -5.95 13.29
CA GLY A 443 9.16 -5.28 14.45
C GLY A 443 9.95 -4.07 14.96
N THR A 444 9.35 -3.34 15.91
CA THR A 444 9.86 -2.03 16.37
C THR A 444 11.15 -2.11 17.18
N GLY A 445 11.48 -3.28 17.73
CA GLY A 445 12.73 -3.52 18.48
C GLY A 445 14.00 -3.39 17.63
N TRP A 446 13.86 -3.37 16.30
CA TRP A 446 14.96 -3.30 15.34
C TRP A 446 15.19 -1.89 14.76
N HIS A 447 14.54 -0.85 15.30
CA HIS A 447 14.60 0.52 14.79
C HIS A 447 16.03 1.00 14.48
N ASP A 448 16.94 0.97 15.46
CA ASP A 448 18.34 1.40 15.30
C ASP A 448 19.08 0.61 14.21
N HIS A 449 18.73 -0.66 14.00
CA HIS A 449 19.35 -1.50 12.99
C HIS A 449 18.91 -1.10 11.57
N HIS A 450 17.63 -0.76 11.39
CA HIS A 450 17.12 -0.24 10.12
C HIS A 450 17.64 1.15 9.81
N VAL A 451 17.80 2.00 10.84
CA VAL A 451 18.46 3.30 10.67
C VAL A 451 19.90 3.12 10.20
N LEU A 452 20.63 2.17 10.80
CA LEU A 452 22.00 1.86 10.41
C LEU A 452 22.10 1.40 8.94
N ASP A 453 21.18 0.59 8.44
CA ASP A 453 21.18 0.16 7.02
C ASP A 453 21.24 1.35 6.07
N GLY A 454 20.34 2.31 6.26
CA GLY A 454 20.27 3.52 5.43
C GLY A 454 21.57 4.34 5.49
N ILE A 455 22.20 4.41 6.66
CA ILE A 455 23.49 5.09 6.84
C ILE A 455 24.61 4.34 6.11
N LEU A 456 24.71 3.03 6.29
CA LEU A 456 25.75 2.20 5.66
C LEU A 456 25.70 2.30 4.13
N TYR A 457 24.51 2.28 3.53
CA TYR A 457 24.35 2.48 2.09
C TYR A 457 24.96 3.80 1.60
N GLY A 458 24.73 4.91 2.31
CA GLY A 458 25.31 6.20 1.94
C GLY A 458 26.83 6.27 2.15
N LEU A 459 27.35 5.57 3.15
CA LEU A 459 28.77 5.57 3.51
C LEU A 459 29.68 4.88 2.48
N GLN A 460 29.17 4.01 1.62
CA GLN A 460 29.95 3.35 0.55
C GLN A 460 30.82 4.33 -0.27
N ARG A 461 30.36 5.57 -0.44
CA ARG A 461 31.02 6.62 -1.24
C ARG A 461 32.12 7.39 -0.49
N PHE A 462 32.32 7.12 0.81
CA PHE A 462 33.22 7.88 1.67
C PHE A 462 34.25 6.98 2.39
N PRO A 463 35.29 6.49 1.69
CA PRO A 463 36.32 5.66 2.29
C PRO A 463 36.90 6.22 3.60
N GLY A 464 36.80 5.42 4.66
CA GLY A 464 37.34 5.73 5.99
C GLY A 464 36.49 6.68 6.84
N VAL A 465 35.28 7.06 6.42
CA VAL A 465 34.33 7.83 7.24
C VAL A 465 33.26 6.89 7.76
N GLY A 466 33.06 6.80 9.07
CA GLY A 466 32.00 5.96 9.67
C GLY A 466 32.45 4.57 10.08
N TRP A 467 33.74 4.37 10.40
CA TRP A 467 34.28 3.06 10.77
C TRP A 467 33.52 2.39 11.93
N SER A 468 33.19 3.15 12.97
CA SER A 468 32.39 2.70 14.12
C SER A 468 31.02 2.13 13.72
N LEU A 469 30.37 2.75 12.74
CA LEU A 469 29.07 2.37 12.21
C LEU A 469 29.18 1.08 11.38
N VAL A 470 30.22 0.99 10.55
CA VAL A 470 30.52 -0.23 9.79
C VAL A 470 30.86 -1.39 10.75
N ASP A 471 31.68 -1.15 11.77
CA ASP A 471 32.04 -2.13 12.78
C ASP A 471 30.80 -2.63 13.53
N ALA A 472 29.89 -1.74 13.94
CA ALA A 472 28.63 -2.14 14.55
C ALA A 472 27.76 -3.00 13.60
N GLY A 473 27.68 -2.63 12.32
CA GLY A 473 26.96 -3.37 11.30
C GLY A 473 27.53 -4.78 11.05
N LEU A 474 28.85 -4.95 11.07
CA LEU A 474 29.52 -6.25 10.91
C LEU A 474 29.16 -7.26 12.01
N TYR A 475 28.90 -6.78 13.23
CA TYR A 475 28.55 -7.61 14.39
C TYR A 475 27.06 -7.53 14.76
N SER A 476 26.23 -7.06 13.83
CA SER A 476 24.78 -7.01 13.99
C SER A 476 24.15 -8.41 14.00
N PRO A 477 23.08 -8.66 14.76
CA PRO A 477 22.28 -9.88 14.65
C PRO A 477 21.56 -10.00 13.29
N LEU A 478 21.32 -8.90 12.59
CA LEU A 478 20.65 -8.90 11.28
C LEU A 478 21.61 -9.26 10.16
N ILE A 479 21.24 -10.27 9.36
CA ILE A 479 21.98 -10.68 8.16
C ILE A 479 22.16 -9.48 7.21
N HIS A 480 21.13 -8.64 7.08
CA HIS A 480 21.16 -7.50 6.16
C HIS A 480 22.20 -6.45 6.56
N ASN A 481 22.23 -6.00 7.82
CA ASN A 481 23.25 -5.07 8.32
C ASN A 481 24.67 -5.57 8.03
N ARG A 482 24.95 -6.86 8.31
CA ARG A 482 26.26 -7.46 8.07
C ARG A 482 26.60 -7.47 6.57
N SER A 483 25.63 -7.82 5.73
CA SER A 483 25.79 -7.81 4.27
C SER A 483 26.10 -6.41 3.71
N VAL A 484 25.39 -5.37 4.17
CA VAL A 484 25.61 -3.99 3.73
C VAL A 484 26.96 -3.46 4.26
N ALA A 485 27.33 -3.78 5.50
CA ALA A 485 28.62 -3.40 6.07
C ALA A 485 29.80 -4.03 5.28
N LEU A 486 29.71 -5.30 4.89
CA LEU A 486 30.69 -5.94 4.01
C LEU A 486 30.76 -5.25 2.64
N GLN A 487 29.62 -4.80 2.10
CA GLN A 487 29.58 -4.05 0.84
C GLN A 487 30.30 -2.71 0.95
N VAL A 488 30.15 -2.01 2.08
CA VAL A 488 30.91 -0.78 2.36
C VAL A 488 32.41 -1.07 2.38
N LEU A 489 32.82 -2.16 3.05
CA LEU A 489 34.22 -2.59 3.09
C LEU A 489 34.79 -2.98 1.72
N GLU A 490 33.99 -3.53 0.81
CA GLU A 490 34.41 -3.82 -0.56
C GLU A 490 34.70 -2.53 -1.34
N ALA A 491 33.90 -1.48 -1.10
CA ALA A 491 34.09 -0.18 -1.73
C ALA A 491 35.28 0.61 -1.15
N TRP A 492 35.60 0.39 0.13
CA TRP A 492 36.69 1.07 0.84
C TRP A 492 37.94 0.19 0.83
N SER A 493 38.90 0.44 -0.06
CA SER A 493 40.18 -0.30 -0.07
C SER A 493 40.74 -0.46 1.36
N LEU A 494 40.77 -1.70 1.83
CA LEU A 494 40.75 -2.05 3.25
C LEU A 494 42.08 -1.75 3.97
N PRO A 495 42.08 -1.12 5.16
CA PRO A 495 43.25 -1.05 6.03
C PRO A 495 43.67 -2.44 6.55
N GLU A 496 44.97 -2.66 6.82
CA GLU A 496 45.47 -3.91 7.42
C GLU A 496 44.78 -4.26 8.76
N ASP A 497 44.40 -3.25 9.53
CA ASP A 497 43.69 -3.38 10.81
C ASP A 497 42.25 -3.94 10.69
N THR A 498 41.73 -4.12 9.47
CA THR A 498 40.41 -4.73 9.24
C THR A 498 40.48 -6.25 9.18
N ARG A 499 41.66 -6.83 8.90
CA ARG A 499 41.82 -8.27 8.71
C ARG A 499 41.40 -9.08 9.92
N TRP A 500 41.88 -8.72 11.11
CA TRP A 500 41.57 -9.48 12.33
C TRP A 500 40.08 -9.45 12.68
N ARG A 501 39.36 -8.38 12.31
CA ARG A 501 37.91 -8.26 12.50
C ARG A 501 37.16 -9.21 11.58
N LEU A 502 37.51 -9.24 10.30
CA LEU A 502 36.91 -10.17 9.34
C LEU A 502 37.23 -11.63 9.71
N GLU A 503 38.45 -11.92 10.19
CA GLU A 503 38.82 -13.24 10.71
C GLU A 503 38.04 -13.63 11.97
N HIS A 504 37.68 -12.65 12.81
CA HIS A 504 36.82 -12.88 13.97
C HIS A 504 35.38 -13.13 13.53
N LEU A 505 34.81 -12.25 12.71
CA LEU A 505 33.47 -12.36 12.14
C LEU A 505 33.28 -13.72 11.45
N LEU A 506 34.24 -14.17 10.64
CA LEU A 506 34.19 -15.46 9.96
C LEU A 506 33.97 -16.65 10.92
N ARG A 507 34.51 -16.58 12.14
CA ARG A 507 34.39 -17.66 13.14
C ARG A 507 33.02 -17.69 13.81
N VAL A 508 32.34 -16.55 13.89
CA VAL A 508 31.08 -16.39 14.61
C VAL A 508 29.87 -16.23 13.68
N GLU A 509 30.09 -16.00 12.38
CA GLU A 509 29.04 -15.82 11.38
C GLU A 509 28.23 -17.12 11.20
N PRO A 510 26.92 -17.11 11.54
CA PRO A 510 26.05 -18.27 11.38
C PRO A 510 25.59 -18.48 9.94
N ASP A 511 25.51 -17.43 9.11
CA ASP A 511 25.01 -17.52 7.75
C ASP A 511 26.10 -18.05 6.79
N ASP A 512 25.78 -19.10 6.03
CA ASP A 512 26.75 -19.77 5.17
C ASP A 512 27.16 -18.92 3.95
N GLU A 513 26.27 -18.09 3.43
CA GLU A 513 26.53 -17.22 2.27
C GLU A 513 27.45 -16.06 2.67
N LEU A 514 27.16 -15.39 3.80
CA LEU A 514 28.03 -14.37 4.35
C LEU A 514 29.39 -14.93 4.75
N ARG A 515 29.45 -16.15 5.32
CA ARG A 515 30.74 -16.80 5.65
C ARG A 515 31.62 -17.00 4.42
N LEU A 516 31.01 -17.40 3.30
CA LEU A 516 31.72 -17.51 2.01
C LEU A 516 32.24 -16.14 1.56
N ARG A 517 31.37 -15.12 1.55
CA ARG A 517 31.73 -13.76 1.14
C ARG A 517 32.87 -13.16 1.98
N ILE A 518 32.84 -13.35 3.30
CA ILE A 518 33.92 -12.91 4.21
C ILE A 518 35.24 -13.62 3.88
N SER A 519 35.19 -14.92 3.57
CA SER A 519 36.37 -15.71 3.20
C SER A 519 37.00 -15.20 1.90
N GLU A 520 36.17 -14.88 0.89
CA GLU A 520 36.61 -14.30 -0.38
C GLU A 520 37.26 -12.93 -0.18
N GLN A 521 36.66 -12.08 0.65
CA GLN A 521 37.19 -10.74 0.97
C GLN A 521 38.50 -10.81 1.77
N LEU A 522 38.67 -11.81 2.65
CA LEU A 522 39.95 -12.07 3.33
C LEU A 522 41.05 -12.59 2.38
N ALA A 523 40.66 -13.32 1.32
CA ALA A 523 41.60 -13.81 0.33
C ALA A 523 42.14 -12.67 -0.56
N THR A 524 41.27 -11.72 -0.96
CA THR A 524 41.71 -10.55 -1.75
C THR A 524 42.67 -9.65 -0.98
N LEU A 525 42.46 -9.50 0.34
CA LEU A 525 43.37 -8.83 1.27
C LEU A 525 44.76 -9.49 1.39
N SER A 526 44.88 -10.78 1.07
CA SER A 526 46.17 -11.49 1.12
C SER A 526 46.97 -11.40 -0.18
N THR A 527 46.39 -10.80 -1.22
CA THR A 527 46.98 -10.67 -2.58
C THR A 527 47.26 -9.23 -3.00
N ALA A 528 46.80 -8.24 -2.24
CA ALA A 528 47.13 -6.82 -2.39
C ALA A 528 48.32 -6.46 -1.47
#